data_AF-A0A954N067-F1
#
_entry.id   AF-A0A954N067-F1
#
_cell.length_a   1.000
_cell.length_b   1.000
_cell.length_c   1.000
_cell.angle_alpha   90.00
_cell.angle_beta   90.00
_cell.angle_gamma   90.00
#
_symmetry.space_group_name_H-M   'P 1'
#
loop_
_entity.id
_entity.type
_entity.pdbx_description
1 polymer ?
#
loop_
_entity_poly.entity_id
_entity_poly.type
_entity_poly.pdbx_seq_one_letter_code
_entity_poly.pdbx_strand_id
1 'polypeptide(L)'
;GENCWEYYPGGGVNFLRKLYHRIAKHPKVTAERVCDYLEKYPATDKISHLFAGSWIQHNFAIWIGHPECNRAWDLLHEARAHFMKAAASGKKTKKQIAQAQRELDIAEGSDWFWWFGDDHSSEQDGLFDQLFRKHLQNVYTILGAPFPTGLSRPISRLERRVIHTVPKGFLNVKVDGRRTYFEWLDAGHYVSGNERGTMTLVADSLIREVYFGFDLKRLMLRIDTAVSAKRELAHLDELRIGFLEPEGYYLRIMHPSSNQPELQLYNDNIEIAGAVIEYAIDSILEVTIRFEDLHLKADDQVQLFIEAFSERNSVDRAPREGALELLTPSADFEQVMWQA
;
A
#
# COMPACT_ATOMS: atom_id res chain seq x y z
N GLY A 1 20.66 -16.53 -17.11
CA GLY A 1 20.69 -15.66 -15.92
C GLY A 1 21.14 -14.30 -16.36
N GLU A 2 20.53 -13.25 -15.82
CA GLU A 2 20.83 -11.85 -16.14
C GLU A 2 22.13 -11.37 -15.47
N ASN A 3 22.47 -11.95 -14.31
CA ASN A 3 23.57 -11.43 -13.50
C ASN A 3 24.99 -11.78 -13.98
N CYS A 4 25.83 -10.79 -13.67
CA CYS A 4 27.21 -10.47 -14.04
C CYS A 4 27.45 -9.89 -15.43
N TRP A 5 26.56 -10.07 -16.40
CA TRP A 5 26.88 -9.75 -17.80
C TRP A 5 27.00 -8.25 -18.10
N GLU A 6 26.30 -7.40 -17.35
CA GLU A 6 26.40 -5.94 -17.45
C GLU A 6 27.81 -5.40 -17.15
N TYR A 7 28.60 -6.15 -16.37
CA TYR A 7 30.00 -5.83 -16.08
C TYR A 7 30.97 -6.34 -17.14
N TYR A 8 30.51 -7.08 -18.15
CA TYR A 8 31.32 -7.58 -19.25
C TYR A 8 31.12 -6.72 -20.51
N PRO A 9 32.20 -6.37 -21.25
CA PRO A 9 32.08 -5.66 -22.51
C PRO A 9 31.11 -6.35 -23.49
N GLY A 10 30.13 -5.60 -24.00
CA GLY A 10 29.10 -6.11 -24.90
C GLY A 10 28.16 -7.13 -24.25
N GLY A 11 27.87 -6.99 -22.95
CA GLY A 11 26.92 -7.85 -22.22
C GLY A 11 27.38 -9.30 -22.12
N GLY A 12 28.70 -9.55 -22.07
CA GLY A 12 29.27 -10.89 -21.96
C GLY A 12 29.13 -11.78 -23.21
N VAL A 13 28.50 -11.30 -24.29
CA VAL A 13 28.22 -12.12 -25.49
C VAL A 13 29.48 -12.70 -26.11
N ASN A 14 30.53 -11.88 -26.27
CA ASN A 14 31.80 -12.34 -26.83
C ASN A 14 32.49 -13.37 -25.94
N PHE A 15 32.39 -13.21 -24.62
CA PHE A 15 32.93 -14.16 -23.66
C PHE A 15 32.20 -15.51 -23.76
N LEU A 16 30.86 -15.49 -23.67
CA LEU A 16 30.02 -16.68 -23.74
C LEU A 16 30.21 -17.44 -25.06
N ARG A 17 30.23 -16.74 -26.20
CA ARG A 17 30.49 -17.37 -27.51
C ARG A 17 31.84 -18.08 -27.56
N LYS A 18 32.90 -17.43 -27.06
CA LYS A 18 34.24 -18.03 -27.02
C LYS A 18 34.28 -19.23 -26.08
N LEU A 19 33.65 -19.13 -24.92
CA LEU A 19 33.59 -20.21 -23.93
C LEU A 19 32.88 -21.44 -24.51
N TYR A 20 31.66 -21.27 -25.02
CA TYR A 20 30.90 -22.36 -25.63
C TYR A 20 31.61 -22.96 -26.85
N HIS A 21 32.22 -22.14 -27.70
CA HIS A 21 32.99 -22.63 -28.84
C HIS A 21 34.19 -23.49 -28.41
N ARG A 22 34.90 -23.08 -27.36
CA ARG A 22 36.02 -23.85 -26.82
C ARG A 22 35.55 -25.14 -26.19
N ILE A 23 34.49 -25.12 -25.38
CA ILE A 23 33.91 -26.32 -24.77
C ILE A 23 33.49 -27.31 -25.85
N ALA A 24 32.76 -26.86 -26.88
CA ALA A 24 32.28 -27.72 -27.96
C ALA A 24 33.41 -28.39 -28.77
N LYS A 25 34.60 -27.78 -28.83
CA LYS A 25 35.77 -28.31 -29.54
C LYS A 25 36.76 -29.04 -28.63
N HIS A 26 36.56 -29.01 -27.31
CA HIS A 26 37.57 -29.51 -26.39
C HIS A 26 37.51 -31.04 -26.31
N PRO A 27 38.62 -31.77 -26.57
CA PRO A 27 38.58 -33.24 -26.63
C PRO A 27 38.35 -33.92 -25.27
N LYS A 28 38.44 -33.18 -24.16
CA LYS A 28 38.26 -33.70 -22.79
C LYS A 28 37.09 -33.09 -22.02
N VAL A 29 36.32 -32.18 -22.62
CA VAL A 29 35.16 -31.56 -21.96
C VAL A 29 33.96 -31.72 -22.87
N THR A 30 32.89 -32.28 -22.34
CA THR A 30 31.63 -32.50 -23.08
C THR A 30 30.52 -31.70 -22.41
N ALA A 31 29.79 -30.93 -23.20
CA ALA A 31 28.56 -30.29 -22.74
C ALA A 31 27.42 -31.32 -22.80
N GLU A 32 26.73 -31.53 -21.68
CA GLU A 32 25.65 -32.51 -21.54
C GLU A 32 24.51 -31.91 -20.73
N ARG A 33 23.27 -32.35 -20.99
CA ARG A 33 22.13 -31.95 -20.16
C ARG A 33 22.17 -32.72 -18.85
N VAL A 34 21.70 -32.09 -17.78
CA VAL A 34 21.65 -32.72 -16.46
C VAL A 34 20.84 -34.03 -16.49
N CYS A 35 19.73 -34.09 -17.24
CA CYS A 35 18.93 -35.30 -17.38
C CYS A 35 19.70 -36.45 -18.03
N ASP A 36 20.40 -36.20 -19.14
CA ASP A 36 21.15 -37.22 -19.89
C ASP A 36 22.29 -37.78 -19.03
N TYR A 37 22.97 -36.90 -18.29
CA TYR A 37 24.03 -37.29 -17.36
C TYR A 37 23.49 -38.18 -16.23
N LEU A 38 22.36 -37.81 -15.61
CA LEU A 38 21.77 -38.58 -14.51
C LEU A 38 21.19 -39.93 -14.95
N GLU A 39 20.68 -40.04 -16.18
CA GLU A 39 20.26 -41.32 -16.75
C GLU A 39 21.44 -42.27 -16.96
N LYS A 40 22.56 -41.73 -17.46
CA LYS A 40 23.79 -42.51 -17.71
C LYS A 40 24.57 -42.83 -16.44
N TYR A 41 24.55 -41.93 -15.47
CA TYR A 41 25.28 -42.00 -14.21
C TYR A 41 24.34 -41.69 -13.03
N PRO A 42 23.48 -42.66 -12.65
CA PRO A 42 22.55 -42.46 -11.54
C PRO A 42 23.32 -42.25 -10.23
N ALA A 43 22.71 -41.49 -9.31
CA ALA A 43 23.33 -41.16 -8.02
C ALA A 43 23.63 -42.45 -7.21
N THR A 44 24.90 -42.64 -6.87
CA THR A 44 25.37 -43.80 -6.07
C THR A 44 25.47 -43.47 -4.59
N ASP A 45 25.83 -42.23 -4.28
CA ASP A 45 26.02 -41.75 -2.91
C ASP A 45 24.71 -41.17 -2.34
N LYS A 46 24.51 -41.37 -1.03
CA LYS A 46 23.35 -40.84 -0.31
C LYS A 46 23.79 -39.83 0.73
N ILE A 47 23.21 -38.65 0.66
CA ILE A 47 23.29 -37.65 1.72
C ILE A 47 22.23 -38.00 2.76
N SER A 48 22.65 -38.44 3.94
CA SER A 48 21.74 -38.83 5.03
C SER A 48 21.09 -37.64 5.73
N HIS A 49 21.71 -36.46 5.65
CA HIS A 49 21.22 -35.23 6.25
C HIS A 49 21.64 -34.03 5.41
N LEU A 50 20.67 -33.20 5.02
CA LEU A 50 20.90 -31.92 4.36
C LEU A 50 20.54 -30.79 5.33
N PHE A 51 21.51 -29.92 5.61
CA PHE A 51 21.28 -28.77 6.48
C PHE A 51 20.38 -27.73 5.78
N ALA A 52 19.46 -27.13 6.54
CA ALA A 52 18.57 -26.10 6.03
C ALA A 52 19.32 -24.77 5.89
N GLY A 53 19.42 -24.27 4.67
CA GLY A 53 20.03 -22.97 4.39
C GLY A 53 19.96 -22.63 2.91
N SER A 54 20.51 -21.49 2.55
CA SER A 54 20.65 -21.06 1.17
C SER A 54 22.11 -21.03 0.73
N TRP A 55 22.33 -20.85 -0.58
CA TRP A 55 23.65 -20.57 -1.13
C TRP A 55 24.26 -19.24 -0.66
N ILE A 56 23.47 -18.35 -0.05
CA ILE A 56 23.94 -17.09 0.53
C ILE A 56 24.12 -17.30 2.04
N GLN A 57 25.36 -17.17 2.50
CA GLN A 57 25.74 -17.24 3.92
C GLN A 57 25.27 -18.50 4.67
N HIS A 58 24.85 -19.55 3.95
CA HIS A 58 24.34 -20.81 4.51
C HIS A 58 23.13 -20.66 5.45
N ASN A 59 22.34 -19.60 5.29
CA ASN A 59 21.15 -19.34 6.11
C ASN A 59 20.02 -18.72 5.26
N PHE A 60 18.92 -18.32 5.90
CA PHE A 60 17.77 -17.67 5.26
C PHE A 60 17.61 -16.20 5.63
N ALA A 61 18.61 -15.58 6.27
CA ALA A 61 18.51 -14.22 6.82
C ALA A 61 18.10 -13.16 5.79
N ILE A 62 18.44 -13.39 4.52
CA ILE A 62 18.02 -12.56 3.38
C ILE A 62 16.50 -12.48 3.21
N TRP A 63 15.76 -13.52 3.58
CA TRP A 63 14.30 -13.60 3.36
C TRP A 63 13.48 -13.65 4.65
N ILE A 64 14.10 -13.83 5.82
CA ILE A 64 13.41 -13.95 7.11
C ILE A 64 14.30 -13.48 8.26
N GLY A 65 13.70 -12.87 9.29
CA GLY A 65 14.38 -12.41 10.49
C GLY A 65 14.33 -10.90 10.68
N HIS A 66 14.46 -10.13 9.59
CA HIS A 66 14.24 -8.68 9.62
C HIS A 66 12.77 -8.35 9.98
N PRO A 67 12.47 -7.32 10.78
CA PRO A 67 11.11 -6.97 11.17
C PRO A 67 10.15 -6.78 9.98
N GLU A 68 10.63 -6.21 8.88
CA GLU A 68 9.83 -6.04 7.65
C GLU A 68 9.53 -7.38 6.97
N CYS A 69 10.54 -8.26 6.81
CA CYS A 69 10.35 -9.60 6.27
C CYS A 69 9.37 -10.42 7.12
N ASN A 70 9.52 -10.36 8.45
CA ASN A 70 8.62 -11.06 9.37
C ASN A 70 7.17 -10.56 9.22
N ARG A 71 6.98 -9.23 9.14
CA ARG A 71 5.65 -8.65 8.92
C ARG A 71 5.05 -9.06 7.57
N ALA A 72 5.86 -9.11 6.52
CA ALA A 72 5.42 -9.61 5.21
C ALA A 72 4.99 -11.08 5.28
N TRP A 73 5.75 -11.93 5.98
CA TRP A 73 5.41 -13.34 6.20
C TRP A 73 4.10 -13.51 6.99
N ASP A 74 3.89 -12.70 8.03
CA ASP A 74 2.65 -12.72 8.82
C ASP A 74 1.44 -12.38 7.94
N LEU A 75 1.53 -11.31 7.14
CA LEU A 75 0.45 -10.89 6.23
C LEU A 75 0.16 -11.94 5.15
N LEU A 76 1.20 -12.55 4.59
CA LEU A 76 1.07 -13.65 3.62
C LEU A 76 0.41 -14.89 4.27
N HIS A 77 0.79 -15.22 5.50
CA HIS A 77 0.20 -16.31 6.26
C HIS A 77 -1.30 -16.08 6.51
N GLU A 78 -1.68 -14.88 6.95
CA GLU A 78 -3.08 -14.50 7.16
C GLU A 78 -3.91 -14.62 5.88
N ALA A 79 -3.40 -14.10 4.76
CA ALA A 79 -4.06 -14.17 3.45
C ALA A 79 -4.22 -15.63 2.98
N ARG A 80 -3.16 -16.45 3.14
CA ARG A 80 -3.20 -17.88 2.81
C ARG A 80 -4.21 -18.64 3.66
N ALA A 81 -4.24 -18.38 4.97
CA ALA A 81 -5.20 -19.00 5.88
C ALA A 81 -6.65 -18.65 5.49
N HIS A 82 -6.89 -17.38 5.13
CA HIS A 82 -8.18 -16.93 4.61
C HIS A 82 -8.57 -17.65 3.31
N PHE A 83 -7.65 -17.72 2.35
CA PHE A 83 -7.84 -18.43 1.09
C PHE A 83 -8.21 -19.90 1.31
N MET A 84 -7.45 -20.62 2.15
CA MET A 84 -7.68 -22.04 2.44
C MET A 84 -9.07 -22.28 3.04
N LYS A 85 -9.49 -21.41 3.99
CA LYS A 85 -10.83 -21.47 4.58
C LYS A 85 -11.93 -21.21 3.54
N ALA A 86 -11.75 -20.22 2.66
CA ALA A 86 -12.71 -19.89 1.62
C ALA A 86 -12.83 -21.03 0.58
N ALA A 87 -11.71 -21.63 0.16
CA ALA A 87 -11.65 -22.76 -0.76
C ALA A 87 -12.36 -24.00 -0.19
N ALA A 88 -12.14 -24.31 1.10
CA ALA A 88 -12.79 -25.45 1.76
C ALA A 88 -14.31 -25.26 1.97
N SER A 89 -14.80 -24.02 1.99
CA SER A 89 -16.21 -23.73 2.30
C SER A 89 -17.21 -24.19 1.24
N GLY A 90 -16.77 -24.43 0.00
CA GLY A 90 -17.64 -24.75 -1.14
C GLY A 90 -18.52 -23.58 -1.63
N LYS A 91 -18.43 -22.40 -1.02
CA LYS A 91 -19.28 -21.23 -1.34
C LYS A 91 -18.76 -20.37 -2.50
N LYS A 92 -17.53 -20.60 -2.96
CA LYS A 92 -16.86 -19.78 -3.99
C LYS A 92 -16.83 -20.52 -5.32
N THR A 93 -16.93 -19.80 -6.41
CA THR A 93 -16.85 -20.40 -7.76
C THR A 93 -15.43 -20.89 -8.04
N LYS A 94 -15.29 -21.91 -8.92
CA LYS A 94 -13.97 -22.38 -9.37
C LYS A 94 -13.10 -21.25 -9.96
N LYS A 95 -13.73 -20.29 -10.64
CA LYS A 95 -13.05 -19.12 -11.22
C LYS A 95 -12.46 -18.22 -10.13
N GLN A 96 -13.23 -17.91 -9.08
CA GLN A 96 -12.75 -17.10 -7.96
C GLN A 96 -11.59 -17.79 -7.23
N ILE A 97 -11.69 -19.10 -6.98
CA ILE A 97 -10.61 -19.86 -6.35
C ILE A 97 -9.34 -19.83 -7.21
N ALA A 98 -9.45 -20.06 -8.52
CA ALA A 98 -8.29 -20.02 -9.41
C ALA A 98 -7.65 -18.63 -9.53
N GLN A 99 -8.47 -17.55 -9.50
CA GLN A 99 -7.97 -16.17 -9.52
C GLN A 99 -7.28 -15.81 -8.20
N ALA A 100 -7.90 -16.12 -7.06
CA ALA A 100 -7.30 -15.85 -5.75
C ALA A 100 -6.02 -16.66 -5.51
N GLN A 101 -5.97 -17.93 -5.97
CA GLN A 101 -4.76 -18.75 -5.92
C GLN A 101 -3.62 -18.10 -6.72
N ARG A 102 -3.91 -17.56 -7.91
CA ARG A 102 -2.90 -16.88 -8.73
C ARG A 102 -2.31 -15.66 -8.02
N GLU A 103 -3.15 -14.84 -7.39
CA GLU A 103 -2.66 -13.68 -6.61
C GLU A 103 -1.76 -14.13 -5.44
N LEU A 104 -2.14 -15.23 -4.77
CA LEU A 104 -1.35 -15.83 -3.71
C LEU A 104 -0.01 -16.38 -4.24
N ASP A 105 -0.01 -17.11 -5.36
CA ASP A 105 1.20 -17.66 -5.98
C ASP A 105 2.18 -16.54 -6.39
N ILE A 106 1.65 -15.39 -6.84
CA ILE A 106 2.47 -14.21 -7.13
C ILE A 106 3.08 -13.67 -5.82
N ALA A 107 2.29 -13.53 -4.76
CA ALA A 107 2.75 -13.03 -3.47
C ALA A 107 3.73 -14.00 -2.75
N GLU A 108 3.72 -15.28 -3.08
CA GLU A 108 4.67 -16.29 -2.57
C GLU A 108 6.06 -16.22 -3.26
N GLY A 109 6.27 -15.31 -4.22
CA GLY A 109 7.56 -15.07 -4.84
C GLY A 109 8.62 -14.57 -3.85
N SER A 110 9.80 -15.20 -3.83
CA SER A 110 10.88 -14.82 -2.89
C SER A 110 11.44 -13.42 -3.14
N ASP A 111 11.29 -12.89 -4.35
CA ASP A 111 11.76 -11.56 -4.74
C ASP A 111 11.14 -10.45 -3.88
N TRP A 112 9.89 -10.58 -3.41
CA TRP A 112 9.30 -9.60 -2.49
C TRP A 112 10.13 -9.47 -1.21
N PHE A 113 10.54 -10.59 -0.65
CA PHE A 113 11.31 -10.68 0.60
C PHE A 113 12.77 -10.27 0.42
N TRP A 114 13.28 -10.27 -0.80
CA TRP A 114 14.61 -9.76 -1.12
C TRP A 114 14.72 -8.25 -0.92
N TRP A 115 13.62 -7.51 -1.16
CA TRP A 115 13.56 -6.05 -1.08
C TRP A 115 13.13 -5.52 0.29
N PHE A 116 12.73 -6.38 1.22
CA PHE A 116 12.38 -5.97 2.57
C PHE A 116 13.62 -5.94 3.47
N GLY A 117 13.71 -4.91 4.32
CA GLY A 117 14.85 -4.65 5.18
C GLY A 117 16.00 -3.89 4.53
N ASP A 118 17.11 -3.80 5.24
CA ASP A 118 18.17 -2.82 4.96
C ASP A 118 19.26 -3.34 4.00
N ASP A 119 19.25 -4.64 3.68
CA ASP A 119 20.35 -5.30 2.96
C ASP A 119 20.35 -4.99 1.45
N HIS A 120 19.18 -4.74 0.86
CA HIS A 120 19.02 -4.48 -0.57
C HIS A 120 17.94 -3.43 -0.82
N SER A 121 18.17 -2.57 -1.80
CA SER A 121 17.17 -1.61 -2.28
C SER A 121 17.04 -1.70 -3.79
N SER A 122 15.81 -1.62 -4.25
CA SER A 122 15.42 -1.51 -5.66
C SER A 122 15.35 -0.06 -6.15
N GLU A 123 15.60 0.93 -5.27
CA GLU A 123 15.24 2.35 -5.43
C GLU A 123 13.71 2.60 -5.59
N GLN A 124 12.91 1.53 -5.56
CA GLN A 124 11.45 1.53 -5.72
C GLN A 124 10.77 0.66 -4.64
N ASP A 125 11.39 0.55 -3.46
CA ASP A 125 10.96 -0.41 -2.42
C ASP A 125 9.51 -0.18 -1.99
N GLY A 126 9.05 1.07 -2.00
CA GLY A 126 7.64 1.43 -1.74
C GLY A 126 6.67 0.89 -2.78
N LEU A 127 7.07 0.84 -4.05
CA LEU A 127 6.26 0.24 -5.12
C LEU A 127 6.19 -1.28 -4.97
N PHE A 128 7.32 -1.93 -4.67
CA PHE A 128 7.34 -3.38 -4.44
C PHE A 128 6.51 -3.76 -3.21
N ASP A 129 6.62 -3.03 -2.10
CA ASP A 129 5.76 -3.18 -0.92
C ASP A 129 4.28 -3.02 -1.28
N GLN A 130 3.92 -1.96 -2.01
CA GLN A 130 2.55 -1.72 -2.45
C GLN A 130 2.01 -2.86 -3.32
N LEU A 131 2.78 -3.33 -4.30
CA LEU A 131 2.38 -4.41 -5.20
C LEU A 131 2.22 -5.73 -4.43
N PHE A 132 3.16 -6.07 -3.56
CA PHE A 132 3.05 -7.23 -2.68
C PHE A 132 1.75 -7.19 -1.86
N ARG A 133 1.51 -6.09 -1.14
CA ARG A 133 0.27 -5.93 -0.36
C ARG A 133 -0.97 -5.93 -1.23
N LYS A 134 -0.91 -5.38 -2.45
CA LYS A 134 -2.05 -5.39 -3.39
C LYS A 134 -2.42 -6.81 -3.80
N HIS A 135 -1.45 -7.67 -4.08
CA HIS A 135 -1.71 -9.09 -4.36
C HIS A 135 -2.40 -9.77 -3.19
N LEU A 136 -1.96 -9.53 -1.95
CA LEU A 136 -2.62 -10.04 -0.76
C LEU A 136 -4.05 -9.49 -0.62
N GLN A 137 -4.27 -8.19 -0.81
CA GLN A 137 -5.61 -7.59 -0.79
C GLN A 137 -6.53 -8.21 -1.85
N ASN A 138 -6.01 -8.46 -3.05
CA ASN A 138 -6.78 -9.07 -4.14
C ASN A 138 -7.29 -10.46 -3.78
N VAL A 139 -6.55 -11.25 -2.98
CA VAL A 139 -7.04 -12.55 -2.47
C VAL A 139 -8.38 -12.38 -1.74
N TYR A 140 -8.49 -11.41 -0.83
CA TYR A 140 -9.74 -11.13 -0.09
C TYR A 140 -10.82 -10.59 -1.03
N THR A 141 -10.48 -9.61 -1.88
CA THR A 141 -11.44 -8.95 -2.79
C THR A 141 -12.07 -9.94 -3.78
N ILE A 142 -11.26 -10.81 -4.41
CA ILE A 142 -11.74 -11.85 -5.34
C ILE A 142 -12.67 -12.84 -4.62
N LEU A 143 -12.34 -13.16 -3.37
CA LEU A 143 -13.16 -14.01 -2.51
C LEU A 143 -14.36 -13.25 -1.92
N GLY A 144 -14.53 -11.97 -2.19
CA GLY A 144 -15.67 -11.17 -1.73
C GLY A 144 -15.70 -10.95 -0.22
N ALA A 145 -14.52 -10.82 0.40
CA ALA A 145 -14.35 -10.44 1.79
C ALA A 145 -13.59 -9.10 1.87
N PRO A 146 -13.81 -8.28 2.91
CA PRO A 146 -12.94 -7.15 3.19
C PRO A 146 -11.54 -7.66 3.57
N PHE A 147 -10.50 -6.97 3.13
CA PHE A 147 -9.13 -7.24 3.56
C PHE A 147 -8.83 -6.53 4.90
N PRO A 148 -7.95 -7.07 5.76
CA PRO A 148 -7.53 -6.42 7.00
C PRO A 148 -6.83 -5.07 6.77
N THR A 149 -7.06 -4.09 7.65
CA THR A 149 -6.41 -2.75 7.62
C THR A 149 -4.89 -2.83 7.63
N GLY A 150 -4.32 -3.87 8.25
CA GLY A 150 -2.89 -4.13 8.25
C GLY A 150 -2.26 -4.25 6.84
N LEU A 151 -3.04 -4.60 5.81
CA LEU A 151 -2.59 -4.63 4.41
C LEU A 151 -2.58 -3.23 3.74
N SER A 152 -3.19 -2.23 4.35
CA SER A 152 -3.10 -0.83 3.90
C SER A 152 -1.88 -0.10 4.45
N ARG A 153 -1.26 -0.65 5.51
CA ARG A 153 -0.04 -0.11 6.11
C ARG A 153 1.19 -0.57 5.31
N PRO A 154 2.06 0.35 4.85
CA PRO A 154 3.33 -0.02 4.27
C PRO A 154 4.16 -0.90 5.19
N ILE A 155 4.78 -1.95 4.65
CA ILE A 155 5.71 -2.81 5.40
C ILE A 155 7.07 -2.11 5.48
N SER A 156 7.55 -1.59 4.35
CA SER A 156 8.83 -0.89 4.25
C SER A 156 8.80 0.44 4.98
N ARG A 157 9.80 0.66 5.84
CA ARG A 157 10.05 1.94 6.50
C ARG A 157 10.90 2.81 5.59
N LEU A 158 10.33 3.30 4.50
CA LEU A 158 10.99 4.33 3.70
C LEU A 158 11.27 5.55 4.59
N GLU A 159 12.51 6.07 4.53
CA GLU A 159 12.86 7.36 5.14
C GLU A 159 11.75 8.37 4.80
N ARG A 160 11.11 8.91 5.83
CA ARG A 160 9.91 9.75 5.72
C ARG A 160 10.24 10.98 4.87
N ARG A 161 9.94 10.93 3.58
CA ARG A 161 9.82 12.14 2.78
C ARG A 161 8.63 12.92 3.31
N VAL A 162 8.83 14.21 3.56
CA VAL A 162 7.75 15.12 3.93
C VAL A 162 6.87 15.31 2.69
N ILE A 163 5.81 14.51 2.58
CA ILE A 163 4.89 14.52 1.44
C ILE A 163 3.76 15.55 1.59
N HIS A 164 3.61 16.13 2.79
CA HIS A 164 2.58 17.11 3.12
C HIS A 164 3.09 18.14 4.14
N THR A 165 2.45 19.30 4.22
CA THR A 165 2.61 20.21 5.36
C THR A 165 1.71 19.76 6.53
N VAL A 166 1.96 20.29 7.72
CA VAL A 166 1.11 20.06 8.90
C VAL A 166 0.22 21.29 9.17
N PRO A 167 -0.96 21.13 9.80
CA PRO A 167 -1.79 22.25 10.21
C PRO A 167 -1.04 23.21 11.14
N LYS A 168 -1.30 24.51 10.99
CA LYS A 168 -0.63 25.59 11.74
C LYS A 168 -1.54 26.35 12.69
N GLY A 169 -2.85 26.17 12.60
CA GLY A 169 -3.85 26.89 13.39
C GLY A 169 -5.21 26.18 13.35
N PHE A 170 -6.16 26.68 14.13
CA PHE A 170 -7.53 26.15 14.08
C PHE A 170 -8.25 26.56 12.80
N LEU A 171 -8.96 25.62 12.21
CA LEU A 171 -9.77 25.86 11.03
C LEU A 171 -11.19 26.28 11.43
N ASN A 172 -11.70 27.33 10.80
CA ASN A 172 -13.09 27.76 10.91
C ASN A 172 -13.80 27.53 9.58
N VAL A 173 -13.98 26.25 9.22
CA VAL A 173 -14.58 25.83 7.97
C VAL A 173 -16.10 25.76 8.10
N LYS A 174 -16.80 26.39 7.17
CA LYS A 174 -18.21 26.12 6.90
C LYS A 174 -18.32 25.08 5.79
N VAL A 175 -18.76 23.88 6.16
CA VAL A 175 -18.89 22.74 5.23
C VAL A 175 -19.98 23.02 4.20
N ASP A 176 -19.60 23.55 3.03
CA ASP A 176 -20.53 23.90 1.95
C ASP A 176 -20.05 23.54 0.53
N GLY A 177 -18.86 22.92 0.41
CA GLY A 177 -18.33 22.36 -0.83
C GLY A 177 -17.76 23.42 -1.78
N ARG A 178 -17.55 24.66 -1.31
CA ARG A 178 -17.09 25.78 -2.12
C ARG A 178 -15.66 26.19 -1.75
N ARG A 179 -14.88 26.56 -2.76
CA ARG A 179 -13.54 27.12 -2.55
C ARG A 179 -13.64 28.51 -1.95
N THR A 180 -13.37 28.65 -0.66
CA THR A 180 -13.02 29.93 -0.04
C THR A 180 -11.55 29.94 0.34
N TYR A 181 -10.92 31.12 0.27
CA TYR A 181 -9.48 31.24 0.48
C TYR A 181 -9.08 31.14 1.96
N PHE A 182 -9.89 31.72 2.86
CA PHE A 182 -9.49 31.91 4.26
C PHE A 182 -9.75 30.68 5.15
N GLU A 183 -10.69 29.80 4.79
CA GLU A 183 -11.10 28.69 5.68
C GLU A 183 -10.03 27.59 5.80
N TRP A 184 -9.16 27.46 4.81
CA TRP A 184 -8.16 26.39 4.71
C TRP A 184 -6.71 26.91 4.75
N LEU A 185 -6.50 28.17 5.10
CA LEU A 185 -5.18 28.83 5.05
C LEU A 185 -4.14 28.14 5.95
N ASP A 186 -4.55 27.75 7.15
CA ASP A 186 -3.68 27.13 8.16
C ASP A 186 -3.77 25.59 8.15
N ALA A 187 -4.33 25.00 7.10
CA ALA A 187 -4.44 23.55 6.97
C ALA A 187 -3.11 22.91 6.60
N GLY A 188 -2.94 21.64 6.99
CA GLY A 188 -1.99 20.74 6.36
C GLY A 188 -2.41 20.50 4.91
N HIS A 189 -1.44 20.39 4.02
CA HIS A 189 -1.66 20.33 2.58
C HIS A 189 -0.81 19.25 1.95
N TYR A 190 -1.46 18.39 1.19
CA TYR A 190 -0.86 17.33 0.38
C TYR A 190 -1.22 17.56 -1.09
N VAL A 191 -0.24 17.37 -1.99
CA VAL A 191 -0.42 17.44 -3.44
C VAL A 191 -0.03 16.11 -4.06
N SER A 192 -0.91 15.56 -4.88
CA SER A 192 -0.69 14.28 -5.54
C SER A 192 0.50 14.31 -6.48
N GLY A 193 1.40 13.34 -6.29
CA GLY A 193 2.65 13.22 -7.03
C GLY A 193 3.91 13.59 -6.23
N ASN A 194 3.78 14.27 -5.08
CA ASN A 194 4.94 14.63 -4.23
C ASN A 194 5.64 13.45 -3.56
N GLU A 195 5.07 12.25 -3.65
CA GLU A 195 5.58 11.04 -3.01
C GLU A 195 6.73 10.39 -3.78
N ARG A 196 6.77 10.58 -5.11
CA ARG A 196 7.74 9.93 -6.00
C ARG A 196 8.76 10.96 -6.50
N GLY A 197 10.04 10.59 -6.48
CA GLY A 197 11.16 11.47 -6.86
C GLY A 197 11.07 11.98 -8.31
N THR A 198 12.00 12.86 -8.67
CA THR A 198 12.02 13.76 -9.85
C THR A 198 11.85 13.17 -11.26
N MET A 199 11.54 11.89 -11.44
CA MET A 199 11.30 11.31 -12.77
C MET A 199 10.29 10.16 -12.77
N THR A 200 8.99 10.45 -12.82
CA THR A 200 7.97 9.57 -13.41
C THR A 200 6.77 10.42 -13.82
N LEU A 201 6.24 10.19 -15.02
CA LEU A 201 5.01 10.82 -15.51
C LEU A 201 3.89 10.71 -14.47
N VAL A 202 3.39 11.85 -14.01
CA VAL A 202 2.22 11.93 -13.13
C VAL A 202 1.05 11.30 -13.88
N ALA A 203 0.72 10.04 -13.58
CA ALA A 203 -0.57 9.50 -13.94
C ALA A 203 -1.63 10.43 -13.31
N ASP A 204 -2.55 10.94 -14.12
CA ASP A 204 -3.59 11.86 -13.69
C ASP A 204 -4.39 11.27 -12.53
N SER A 205 -4.05 11.66 -11.29
CA SER A 205 -4.80 11.25 -10.10
C SER A 205 -6.17 11.93 -10.11
N LEU A 206 -7.20 11.22 -9.71
CA LEU A 206 -8.53 11.77 -9.48
C LEU A 206 -8.50 12.75 -8.30
N ILE A 207 -7.85 12.36 -7.20
CA ILE A 207 -7.61 13.20 -6.02
C ILE A 207 -6.33 14.00 -6.25
N ARG A 208 -6.45 15.33 -6.42
CA ARG A 208 -5.31 16.20 -6.75
C ARG A 208 -4.66 16.79 -5.52
N GLU A 209 -5.46 17.29 -4.60
CA GLU A 209 -4.98 17.89 -3.37
C GLU A 209 -5.86 17.45 -2.21
N VAL A 210 -5.23 17.31 -1.05
CA VAL A 210 -5.93 17.07 0.21
C VAL A 210 -5.49 18.14 1.19
N TYR A 211 -6.47 18.88 1.69
CA TYR A 211 -6.30 19.78 2.81
C TYR A 211 -6.88 19.12 4.04
N PHE A 212 -6.17 19.20 5.16
CA PHE A 212 -6.59 18.57 6.40
C PHE A 212 -6.20 19.44 7.59
N GLY A 213 -7.01 19.42 8.62
CA GLY A 213 -6.77 20.18 9.84
C GLY A 213 -7.92 19.99 10.79
N PHE A 214 -8.09 20.92 11.72
CA PHE A 214 -8.99 20.69 12.84
C PHE A 214 -9.46 21.98 13.49
N ASP A 215 -10.61 21.88 14.17
CA ASP A 215 -10.94 22.75 15.30
C ASP A 215 -10.80 21.95 16.62
N LEU A 216 -11.24 22.49 17.76
CA LEU A 216 -11.14 21.80 19.06
C LEU A 216 -11.91 20.47 19.15
N LYS A 217 -12.84 20.20 18.24
CA LYS A 217 -13.78 19.07 18.31
C LYS A 217 -13.74 18.17 17.08
N ARG A 218 -13.39 18.73 15.92
CA ARG A 218 -13.57 18.09 14.62
C ARG A 218 -12.25 18.03 13.86
N LEU A 219 -11.95 16.85 13.34
CA LEU A 219 -11.07 16.67 12.20
C LEU A 219 -11.81 17.10 10.92
N MET A 220 -11.16 17.89 10.08
CA MET A 220 -11.72 18.43 8.84
C MET A 220 -10.84 18.02 7.66
N LEU A 221 -11.48 17.57 6.59
CA LEU A 221 -10.83 17.17 5.35
C LEU A 221 -11.48 17.87 4.17
N ARG A 222 -10.65 18.35 3.24
CA ARG A 222 -11.05 18.87 1.94
C ARG A 222 -10.29 18.15 0.84
N ILE A 223 -11.03 17.74 -0.18
CA ILE A 223 -10.52 16.97 -1.31
C ILE A 223 -10.81 17.77 -2.58
N ASP A 224 -9.74 18.09 -3.30
CA ASP A 224 -9.81 18.79 -4.57
C ASP A 224 -9.52 17.82 -5.73
N THR A 225 -10.33 17.92 -6.78
CA THR A 225 -10.10 17.29 -8.07
C THR A 225 -9.65 18.33 -9.10
N ALA A 226 -9.38 17.93 -10.35
CA ALA A 226 -8.82 18.84 -11.36
C ALA A 226 -9.77 20.01 -11.72
N VAL A 227 -11.09 19.79 -11.67
CA VAL A 227 -12.10 20.77 -12.09
C VAL A 227 -13.20 20.94 -11.05
N SER A 228 -13.98 19.89 -10.76
CA SER A 228 -15.10 19.95 -9.82
C SER A 228 -15.30 18.58 -9.18
N ALA A 229 -15.18 18.54 -7.86
CA ALA A 229 -15.34 17.32 -7.09
C ALA A 229 -16.70 16.66 -7.37
N LYS A 230 -17.78 17.44 -7.42
CA LYS A 230 -19.12 16.89 -7.71
C LYS A 230 -19.20 16.19 -9.05
N ARG A 231 -18.58 16.74 -10.10
CA ARG A 231 -18.60 16.14 -11.45
C ARG A 231 -17.67 14.94 -11.54
N GLU A 232 -16.44 15.09 -11.06
CA GLU A 232 -15.40 14.10 -11.23
C GLU A 232 -15.60 12.90 -10.31
N LEU A 233 -16.12 13.06 -9.09
CA LEU A 233 -16.40 11.95 -8.17
C LEU A 233 -17.74 11.25 -8.45
N ALA A 234 -18.49 11.66 -9.48
CA ALA A 234 -19.85 11.15 -9.73
C ALA A 234 -19.91 9.68 -10.16
N HIS A 235 -18.81 9.14 -10.66
CA HIS A 235 -18.70 7.75 -11.12
C HIS A 235 -18.15 6.80 -10.04
N LEU A 236 -17.82 7.33 -8.85
CA LEU A 236 -17.35 6.52 -7.74
C LEU A 236 -18.53 5.84 -7.03
N ASP A 237 -18.34 4.57 -6.70
CA ASP A 237 -19.25 3.84 -5.83
C ASP A 237 -19.03 4.22 -4.38
N GLU A 238 -17.76 4.38 -3.99
CA GLU A 238 -17.35 4.62 -2.61
C GLU A 238 -16.11 5.52 -2.57
N LEU A 239 -16.11 6.48 -1.65
CA LEU A 239 -14.92 7.16 -1.18
C LEU A 239 -14.71 6.79 0.29
N ARG A 240 -13.52 6.33 0.63
CA ARG A 240 -13.17 5.89 1.99
C ARG A 240 -12.08 6.77 2.57
N ILE A 241 -12.27 7.24 3.79
CA ILE A 241 -11.22 7.84 4.61
C ILE A 241 -10.81 6.80 5.63
N GLY A 242 -9.65 6.18 5.43
CA GLY A 242 -9.12 5.14 6.31
C GLY A 242 -8.11 5.72 7.30
N PHE A 243 -8.14 5.22 8.53
CA PHE A 243 -7.19 5.59 9.58
C PHE A 243 -6.20 4.44 9.80
N LEU A 244 -4.90 4.76 9.74
CA LEU A 244 -3.83 3.90 10.25
C LEU A 244 -3.66 4.10 11.75
N GLU A 245 -3.87 5.33 12.23
CA GLU A 245 -3.97 5.69 13.63
C GLU A 245 -5.15 6.68 13.77
N PRO A 246 -6.17 6.40 14.59
CA PRO A 246 -6.36 5.16 15.35
C PRO A 246 -6.69 3.97 14.44
N GLU A 247 -6.09 2.80 14.70
CA GLU A 247 -6.32 1.60 13.90
C GLU A 247 -7.78 1.12 13.97
N GLY A 248 -8.28 0.53 12.87
CA GLY A 248 -9.62 -0.05 12.78
C GLY A 248 -10.69 0.93 12.29
N TYR A 249 -10.43 2.24 12.35
CA TYR A 249 -11.38 3.27 11.94
C TYR A 249 -11.38 3.53 10.43
N TYR A 250 -12.57 3.69 9.85
CA TYR A 250 -12.73 4.29 8.52
C TYR A 250 -14.10 4.94 8.35
N LEU A 251 -14.15 6.09 7.68
CA LEU A 251 -15.39 6.69 7.19
C LEU A 251 -15.64 6.22 5.76
N ARG A 252 -16.83 5.63 5.54
CA ARG A 252 -17.32 5.24 4.23
C ARG A 252 -18.34 6.25 3.72
N ILE A 253 -18.12 6.73 2.50
CA ILE A 253 -19.01 7.65 1.77
C ILE A 253 -19.47 6.95 0.49
N MET A 254 -20.70 6.43 0.48
CA MET A 254 -21.27 5.79 -0.71
C MET A 254 -21.86 6.84 -1.65
N HIS A 255 -21.59 6.69 -2.95
CA HIS A 255 -22.08 7.56 -4.02
C HIS A 255 -21.88 9.06 -3.69
N PRO A 256 -20.62 9.52 -3.53
CA PRO A 256 -20.28 10.82 -2.94
C PRO A 256 -20.96 12.02 -3.63
N SER A 257 -21.17 11.98 -4.95
CA SER A 257 -21.82 13.07 -5.68
C SER A 257 -23.35 12.98 -5.76
N SER A 258 -23.97 11.99 -5.11
CA SER A 258 -25.43 11.88 -5.05
C SER A 258 -26.05 12.99 -4.19
N ASN A 259 -27.37 13.20 -4.31
CA ASN A 259 -28.05 14.22 -3.50
C ASN A 259 -28.14 13.83 -2.00
N GLN A 260 -28.01 12.54 -1.70
CA GLN A 260 -28.06 11.98 -0.35
C GLN A 260 -27.04 10.85 -0.25
N PRO A 261 -25.74 11.19 -0.12
CA PRO A 261 -24.71 10.18 0.07
C PRO A 261 -24.89 9.49 1.41
N GLU A 262 -24.57 8.19 1.47
CA GLU A 262 -24.60 7.44 2.73
C GLU A 262 -23.23 7.59 3.41
N LEU A 263 -23.23 8.15 4.61
CA LEU A 263 -22.03 8.46 5.40
C LEU A 263 -22.04 7.60 6.65
N GLN A 264 -21.07 6.69 6.77
CA GLN A 264 -21.03 5.74 7.88
C GLN A 264 -19.60 5.59 8.40
N LEU A 265 -19.40 5.88 9.69
CA LEU A 265 -18.14 5.65 10.37
C LEU A 265 -18.12 4.24 10.94
N TYR A 266 -17.01 3.54 10.77
CA TYR A 266 -16.80 2.18 11.24
C TYR A 266 -15.58 2.10 12.14
N ASN A 267 -15.61 1.17 13.10
CA ASN A 267 -14.44 0.64 13.81
C ASN A 267 -14.47 -0.89 13.71
N ASP A 268 -13.41 -1.52 13.20
CA ASP A 268 -13.31 -2.98 13.01
C ASP A 268 -14.51 -3.59 12.23
N ASN A 269 -15.01 -2.85 11.23
CA ASN A 269 -16.20 -3.17 10.43
C ASN A 269 -17.54 -3.14 11.20
N ILE A 270 -17.56 -2.60 12.42
CA ILE A 270 -18.78 -2.32 13.19
C ILE A 270 -19.12 -0.84 13.04
N GLU A 271 -20.35 -0.55 12.62
CA GLU A 271 -20.82 0.83 12.43
C GLU A 271 -20.94 1.55 13.78
N ILE A 272 -20.38 2.77 13.85
CA ILE A 272 -20.48 3.65 15.01
C ILE A 272 -21.79 4.42 14.92
N ALA A 273 -22.84 3.86 15.54
CA ALA A 273 -24.16 4.45 15.54
C ALA A 273 -24.14 5.86 16.17
N GLY A 274 -24.70 6.85 15.46
CA GLY A 274 -24.81 8.23 15.94
C GLY A 274 -23.56 9.09 15.74
N ALA A 275 -22.55 8.61 15.00
CA ALA A 275 -21.43 9.45 14.58
C ALA A 275 -21.94 10.70 13.84
N VAL A 276 -21.40 11.87 14.18
CA VAL A 276 -21.81 13.14 13.58
C VAL A 276 -20.80 13.51 12.50
N ILE A 277 -21.27 13.46 11.26
CA ILE A 277 -20.47 13.75 10.07
C ILE A 277 -21.13 14.92 9.34
N GLU A 278 -20.40 16.01 9.17
CA GLU A 278 -20.81 17.07 8.25
C GLU A 278 -20.15 16.81 6.89
N TYR A 279 -20.90 16.97 5.81
CA TYR A 279 -20.44 16.69 4.47
C TYR A 279 -21.04 17.68 3.47
N ALA A 280 -20.22 18.15 2.53
CA ALA A 280 -20.68 18.90 1.38
C ALA A 280 -19.81 18.62 0.15
N ILE A 281 -20.43 18.67 -1.03
CA ILE A 281 -19.74 18.52 -2.30
C ILE A 281 -20.30 19.46 -3.36
N ASP A 282 -19.42 20.26 -3.96
CA ASP A 282 -19.73 21.08 -5.13
C ASP A 282 -18.46 21.24 -5.99
N SER A 283 -17.74 22.35 -5.82
CA SER A 283 -16.42 22.55 -6.43
C SER A 283 -15.34 21.66 -5.78
N ILE A 284 -15.45 21.47 -4.47
CA ILE A 284 -14.60 20.64 -3.62
C ILE A 284 -15.49 19.70 -2.80
N LEU A 285 -14.90 18.65 -2.25
CA LEU A 285 -15.57 17.80 -1.25
C LEU A 285 -15.00 18.16 0.12
N GLU A 286 -15.88 18.44 1.07
CA GLU A 286 -15.54 18.73 2.46
C GLU A 286 -16.24 17.74 3.38
N VAL A 287 -15.53 17.26 4.38
CA VAL A 287 -16.08 16.33 5.36
C VAL A 287 -15.44 16.50 6.72
N THR A 288 -16.22 16.33 7.77
CA THR A 288 -15.74 16.43 9.16
C THR A 288 -16.09 15.19 9.96
N ILE A 289 -15.22 14.86 10.92
CA ILE A 289 -15.39 13.76 11.86
C ILE A 289 -15.05 14.29 13.25
N ARG A 290 -15.91 14.05 14.25
CA ARG A 290 -15.59 14.45 15.62
C ARG A 290 -14.49 13.57 16.20
N PHE A 291 -13.54 14.16 16.93
CA PHE A 291 -12.50 13.40 17.63
C PHE A 291 -13.08 12.42 18.65
N GLU A 292 -14.20 12.78 19.30
CA GLU A 292 -14.94 11.90 20.21
C GLU A 292 -15.42 10.62 19.53
N ASP A 293 -15.90 10.70 18.28
CA ASP A 293 -16.38 9.53 17.52
C ASP A 293 -15.21 8.61 17.10
N LEU A 294 -13.99 9.14 17.04
CA LEU A 294 -12.74 8.40 16.81
C LEU A 294 -12.03 7.97 18.11
N HIS A 295 -12.60 8.32 19.27
CA HIS A 295 -12.03 8.08 20.59
C HIS A 295 -10.63 8.71 20.81
N LEU A 296 -10.36 9.81 20.12
CA LEU A 296 -9.08 10.54 20.20
C LEU A 296 -9.12 11.63 21.27
N LYS A 297 -8.01 11.79 21.98
CA LYS A 297 -7.73 12.85 22.96
C LYS A 297 -6.63 13.75 22.45
N ALA A 298 -6.50 14.94 23.03
CA ALA A 298 -5.44 15.90 22.70
C ALA A 298 -4.05 15.23 22.65
N ASP A 299 -3.25 15.64 21.66
CA ASP A 299 -1.92 15.14 21.35
C ASP A 299 -1.85 13.68 20.86
N ASP A 300 -2.99 12.99 20.71
CA ASP A 300 -3.02 11.68 20.05
C ASP A 300 -2.63 11.83 18.57
N GLN A 301 -1.90 10.84 18.08
CA GLN A 301 -1.47 10.77 16.69
C GLN A 301 -2.63 10.36 15.78
N VAL A 302 -2.77 11.08 14.66
CA VAL A 302 -3.69 10.73 13.59
C VAL A 302 -2.89 10.48 12.32
N GLN A 303 -3.09 9.30 11.75
CA GLN A 303 -2.54 8.92 10.44
C GLN A 303 -3.70 8.44 9.58
N LEU A 304 -3.93 9.09 8.43
CA LEU A 304 -5.07 8.77 7.56
C LEU A 304 -4.73 8.78 6.07
N PHE A 305 -5.58 8.16 5.27
CA PHE A 305 -5.53 8.21 3.81
C PHE A 305 -6.93 8.23 3.23
N ILE A 306 -7.04 8.67 1.98
CA ILE A 306 -8.28 8.67 1.21
C ILE A 306 -8.13 7.67 0.07
N GLU A 307 -9.13 6.83 -0.13
CA GLU A 307 -9.16 5.84 -1.20
C GLU A 307 -10.50 5.88 -1.93
N ALA A 308 -10.44 5.96 -3.27
CA ALA A 308 -11.59 6.02 -4.16
C ALA A 308 -11.83 4.65 -4.81
N PHE A 309 -13.08 4.22 -4.85
CA PHE A 309 -13.49 2.94 -5.42
C PHE A 309 -14.54 3.11 -6.52
N SER A 310 -14.38 2.35 -7.60
CA SER A 310 -15.37 2.20 -8.66
C SER A 310 -15.42 0.72 -9.08
N GLU A 311 -16.63 0.18 -9.23
CA GLU A 311 -16.90 -1.24 -9.46
C GLU A 311 -16.20 -2.16 -8.44
N ARG A 312 -16.11 -1.72 -7.17
CA ARG A 312 -15.38 -2.37 -6.06
C ARG A 312 -13.86 -2.45 -6.22
N ASN A 313 -13.29 -1.81 -7.24
CA ASN A 313 -11.84 -1.70 -7.41
C ASN A 313 -11.37 -0.34 -6.89
N SER A 314 -10.25 -0.33 -6.17
CA SER A 314 -9.56 0.91 -5.82
C SER A 314 -9.01 1.54 -7.12
N VAL A 315 -9.48 2.76 -7.42
CA VAL A 315 -9.14 3.51 -8.65
C VAL A 315 -8.18 4.66 -8.39
N ASP A 316 -8.15 5.21 -7.17
CA ASP A 316 -7.17 6.19 -6.74
C ASP A 316 -6.99 6.18 -5.21
N ARG A 317 -5.81 6.60 -4.74
CA ARG A 317 -5.49 6.74 -3.32
C ARG A 317 -4.61 7.97 -3.09
N ALA A 318 -4.91 8.73 -2.04
CA ALA A 318 -4.15 9.88 -1.61
C ALA A 318 -3.88 9.83 -0.10
N PRO A 319 -2.62 9.82 0.35
CA PRO A 319 -1.40 9.57 -0.42
C PRO A 319 -1.43 8.24 -1.19
N ARG A 320 -0.71 8.08 -2.31
CA ARG A 320 -0.53 6.76 -2.97
C ARG A 320 0.32 5.83 -2.11
N GLU A 321 1.30 6.39 -1.41
CA GLU A 321 2.23 5.75 -0.49
C GLU A 321 2.26 6.54 0.84
N GLY A 322 2.26 5.84 1.97
CA GLY A 322 2.20 6.47 3.30
C GLY A 322 0.79 6.93 3.72
N ALA A 323 0.74 7.96 4.57
CA ALA A 323 -0.46 8.55 5.14
C ALA A 323 -0.25 10.04 5.44
N LEU A 324 -1.35 10.79 5.57
CA LEU A 324 -1.36 12.15 6.11
C LEU A 324 -1.27 12.07 7.62
N GLU A 325 -0.32 12.81 8.20
CA GLU A 325 -0.03 12.80 9.63
C GLU A 325 -0.32 14.15 10.29
N LEU A 326 -0.98 14.10 11.44
CA LEU A 326 -1.19 15.24 12.33
C LEU A 326 -1.32 14.76 13.77
N LEU A 327 -1.19 15.70 14.72
CA LEU A 327 -1.59 15.48 16.10
C LEU A 327 -2.94 16.14 16.34
N THR A 328 -3.79 15.51 17.12
CA THR A 328 -5.02 16.17 17.56
C THR A 328 -4.68 17.39 18.41
N PRO A 329 -5.44 18.50 18.28
CA PRO A 329 -5.09 19.72 18.98
C PRO A 329 -5.31 19.62 20.48
N SER A 330 -4.38 20.18 21.24
CA SER A 330 -4.65 20.62 22.62
C SER A 330 -5.34 21.99 22.62
N ALA A 331 -5.93 22.37 23.75
CA ALA A 331 -6.57 23.69 23.89
C ALA A 331 -5.57 24.85 23.72
N ASP A 332 -4.28 24.59 23.96
CA ASP A 332 -3.19 25.56 23.88
C ASP A 332 -2.46 25.51 22.52
N PHE A 333 -2.95 24.74 21.55
CA PHE A 333 -2.29 24.50 20.26
C PHE A 333 -1.80 25.78 19.57
N GLU A 334 -2.67 26.79 19.47
CA GLU A 334 -2.27 28.07 18.87
C GLU A 334 -1.16 28.76 19.67
N GLN A 335 -1.23 28.77 21.00
CA GLN A 335 -0.18 29.40 21.82
C GLN A 335 1.19 28.71 21.65
N VAL A 336 1.20 27.40 21.46
CA VAL A 336 2.42 26.62 21.19
C VAL A 336 2.98 26.96 19.81
N MET A 337 2.13 27.03 18.78
CA MET A 337 2.56 27.35 17.41
C MET A 337 3.05 28.79 17.24
N TRP A 338 2.61 29.74 18.07
CA TRP A 338 3.11 31.12 18.09
C TRP A 338 4.51 31.26 18.73
N GLN A 339 4.98 30.27 19.50
CA GLN A 339 6.29 30.29 20.17
C GLN A 339 7.38 29.52 19.39
N ALA A 340 7.00 28.68 18.43
CA ALA A 340 7.88 27.91 17.55
C ALA A 340 8.18 28.69 16.25
#